data_AF-A0A160FEI8-F1
#
_entry.id   AF-A0A160FEI8-F1
#
_cell.length_a   1.000
_cell.length_b   1.000
_cell.length_c   1.000
_cell.angle_alpha   90.00
_cell.angle_beta   90.00
_cell.angle_gamma   90.00
#
_symmetry.space_group_name_H-M   'P 1'
#
loop_
_entity.id
_entity.type
_entity.pdbx_description
1 polymer ?
#
loop_
_entity_poly.entity_id
_entity_poly.type
_entity_poly.pdbx_seq_one_letter_code
_entity_poly.pdbx_strand_id
1 'polypeptide(L)'
;MAKNPEQEGILAWDAYQYYKDGSVVEWTGDESSQPPHSVTEISQSAAASDSHSSYHGQQAVAETKKESDKEETENKKAEANSVQTATLIVSILALILSVAAFLKKRK
;
A
#
# COMPACT_ATOMS: atom_id res chain seq x y z
N MET A 1 4.68 -0.03 33.67
CA MET A 1 5.47 -0.44 32.49
C MET A 1 4.62 -1.44 31.72
N ALA A 2 4.49 -1.32 30.41
CA ALA A 2 3.80 -2.34 29.60
C ALA A 2 4.79 -3.47 29.26
N LYS A 3 4.30 -4.72 29.19
CA LYS A 3 5.08 -5.90 28.83
C LYS A 3 4.44 -6.55 27.62
N ASN A 4 5.24 -6.98 26.65
CA ASN A 4 4.76 -7.77 25.53
C ASN A 4 4.21 -9.11 26.03
N PRO A 5 3.13 -9.64 25.43
CA PRO A 5 2.61 -10.98 25.71
C PRO A 5 3.71 -12.05 25.61
N GLU A 6 3.63 -13.06 26.48
CA GLU A 6 4.55 -14.22 26.46
C GLU A 6 4.21 -15.21 25.33
N GLN A 7 2.99 -15.15 24.83
CA GLN A 7 2.49 -16.05 23.81
C GLN A 7 2.50 -15.37 22.45
N GLU A 8 2.76 -16.18 21.42
CA GLU A 8 2.54 -15.78 20.04
C GLU A 8 1.06 -15.51 19.78
N GLY A 9 0.79 -14.66 18.81
CA GLY A 9 -0.58 -14.39 18.39
C GLY A 9 -0.74 -13.07 17.65
N ILE A 10 -1.93 -12.87 17.12
CA ILE A 10 -2.33 -11.64 16.44
C ILE A 10 -3.12 -10.78 17.41
N LEU A 11 -2.71 -9.53 17.55
CA LEU A 11 -3.40 -8.53 18.34
C LEU A 11 -4.07 -7.51 17.42
N ALA A 12 -5.37 -7.29 17.62
CA ALA A 12 -6.13 -6.24 16.95
C ALA A 12 -6.09 -4.94 17.75
N TRP A 13 -5.98 -3.82 17.04
CA TRP A 13 -5.93 -2.47 17.59
C TRP A 13 -7.02 -1.61 16.97
N ASP A 14 -8.13 -1.50 17.70
CA ASP A 14 -9.23 -0.60 17.36
C ASP A 14 -8.82 0.86 17.56
N ALA A 15 -9.21 1.72 16.62
CA ALA A 15 -8.90 3.14 16.70
C ALA A 15 -10.04 4.03 16.21
N TYR A 16 -10.07 5.25 16.75
CA TYR A 16 -11.01 6.31 16.37
C TYR A 16 -10.24 7.56 15.98
N GLN A 17 -10.44 8.03 14.76
CA GLN A 17 -9.78 9.22 14.23
C GLN A 17 -10.76 10.39 14.16
N TYR A 18 -10.47 11.45 14.91
CA TYR A 18 -11.30 12.65 14.99
C TYR A 18 -10.71 13.77 14.13
N TYR A 19 -11.55 14.42 13.34
CA TYR A 19 -11.17 15.55 12.50
C TYR A 19 -11.77 16.87 12.99
N LYS A 20 -11.21 17.98 12.48
CA LYS A 20 -11.60 19.33 12.87
C LYS A 20 -13.05 19.68 12.48
N ASP A 21 -13.56 19.09 11.40
CA ASP A 21 -14.94 19.26 10.95
C ASP A 21 -15.95 18.48 11.82
N GLY A 22 -15.46 17.74 12.82
CA GLY A 22 -16.27 16.92 13.72
C GLY A 22 -16.54 15.51 13.18
N SER A 23 -16.06 15.16 11.99
CA SER A 23 -16.17 13.80 11.47
C SER A 23 -15.27 12.84 12.25
N VAL A 24 -15.70 11.58 12.32
CA VAL A 24 -14.97 10.47 12.94
C VAL A 24 -14.87 9.32 11.96
N VAL A 25 -13.67 8.76 11.83
CA VAL A 25 -13.44 7.49 11.15
C VAL A 25 -13.12 6.43 12.19
N GLU A 26 -13.86 5.32 12.15
CA GLU A 26 -13.70 4.18 13.05
C GLU A 26 -12.91 3.08 12.34
N TRP A 27 -11.75 2.72 12.87
CA TRP A 27 -10.89 1.65 12.36
C TRP A 27 -11.06 0.42 13.24
N THR A 28 -12.28 -0.14 13.23
CA THR A 28 -12.66 -1.29 14.08
C THR A 28 -13.19 -2.46 13.25
N GLY A 29 -13.17 -2.34 11.92
CA GLY A 29 -13.68 -3.37 11.03
C GLY A 29 -12.69 -4.51 10.82
N ASP A 30 -13.18 -5.62 10.25
CA ASP A 30 -12.35 -6.75 9.84
C ASP A 30 -11.51 -6.44 8.58
N GLU A 31 -10.67 -7.40 8.15
CA GLU A 31 -9.76 -7.25 7.00
C GLU A 31 -10.45 -6.87 5.68
N SER A 32 -11.73 -7.20 5.51
CA SER A 32 -12.50 -6.92 4.30
C SER A 32 -13.25 -5.59 4.34
N SER A 33 -13.24 -4.92 5.50
CA SER A 33 -13.96 -3.67 5.73
C SER A 33 -13.24 -2.47 5.12
N GLN A 34 -13.99 -1.37 4.95
CA GLN A 34 -13.46 -0.13 4.36
C GLN A 34 -12.56 0.68 5.32
N PRO A 35 -12.72 0.53 6.65
CA PRO A 35 -11.63 0.81 7.58
C PRO A 35 -11.33 -0.42 8.48
N PRO A 36 -10.37 -1.27 8.07
CA PRO A 36 -9.93 -2.41 8.89
C PRO A 36 -9.16 -1.92 10.12
N HIS A 37 -9.28 -2.58 11.26
CA HIS A 37 -8.40 -2.29 12.39
C HIS A 37 -6.94 -2.63 12.07
N SER A 38 -6.01 -2.06 12.83
CA SER A 38 -4.60 -2.45 12.71
C SER A 38 -4.33 -3.76 13.44
N VAL A 39 -3.52 -4.64 12.85
CA VAL A 39 -3.10 -5.88 13.50
C VAL A 39 -1.60 -5.91 13.75
N THR A 40 -1.18 -6.55 14.82
CA THR A 40 0.22 -6.86 15.11
C THR A 40 0.36 -8.33 15.41
N GLU A 41 1.18 -9.02 14.64
CA GLU A 41 1.56 -10.40 14.93
C GLU A 41 2.78 -10.43 15.85
N ILE A 42 2.67 -11.20 16.93
CA ILE A 42 3.75 -11.54 17.84
C ILE A 42 4.18 -12.95 17.51
N SER A 43 5.42 -13.10 17.07
CA SER A 43 6.07 -14.39 16.84
C SER A 43 7.28 -14.55 17.77
N GLN A 44 7.61 -15.79 18.13
CA GLN A 44 8.84 -16.08 18.83
C GLN A 44 10.01 -15.80 17.90
N SER A 45 11.08 -15.21 18.45
CA SER A 45 12.32 -15.20 17.70
C SER A 45 12.84 -16.63 17.59
N ALA A 46 13.43 -16.98 16.44
CA ALA A 46 14.27 -18.16 16.37
C ALA A 46 15.32 -18.09 17.49
N ALA A 47 15.60 -19.22 18.14
CA ALA A 47 16.60 -19.30 19.18
C ALA A 47 17.93 -18.75 18.64
N ALA A 48 18.43 -17.67 19.24
CA ALA A 48 19.65 -17.03 18.81
C ALA A 48 20.84 -17.96 19.08
N SER A 49 21.39 -18.58 18.03
CA SER A 49 22.84 -18.72 17.97
C SER A 49 23.40 -17.31 17.80
N ASP A 50 23.98 -16.81 18.90
CA ASP A 50 24.65 -15.51 19.08
C ASP A 50 25.08 -14.84 17.77
N SER A 51 24.21 -13.97 17.26
CA SER A 51 24.57 -12.98 16.26
C SER A 51 23.54 -11.86 16.31
N HIS A 52 23.95 -10.73 16.86
CA HIS A 52 23.25 -9.46 16.71
C HIS A 52 23.14 -9.15 15.21
N SER A 53 22.01 -9.48 14.60
CA SER A 53 21.67 -9.02 13.25
C SER A 53 20.30 -8.35 13.31
N SER A 54 20.30 -7.04 13.05
CA SER A 54 19.10 -6.22 12.88
C SER A 54 18.24 -6.78 11.76
N TYR A 55 17.17 -7.49 12.12
CA TYR A 55 16.11 -7.83 11.17
C TYR A 55 15.17 -6.63 11.03
N HIS A 56 15.34 -5.88 9.94
CA HIS A 56 14.32 -4.98 9.43
C HIS A 56 13.78 -5.59 8.13
N GLY A 57 12.49 -5.93 8.12
CA GLY A 57 11.70 -6.16 6.92
C GLY A 57 12.00 -7.45 6.14
N GLN A 58 11.36 -8.55 6.51
CA GLN A 58 10.90 -9.54 5.54
C GLN A 58 9.42 -9.82 5.79
N GLN A 59 8.57 -9.06 5.11
CA GLN A 59 7.15 -9.33 4.99
C GLN A 59 7.00 -10.53 4.05
N ALA A 60 6.73 -11.71 4.60
CA ALA A 60 6.33 -12.88 3.82
C ALA A 60 4.86 -12.68 3.41
N VAL A 61 4.65 -12.13 2.22
CA VAL A 61 3.33 -12.08 1.59
C VAL A 61 2.97 -13.51 1.19
N ALA A 62 1.99 -14.11 1.87
CA ALA A 62 1.40 -15.37 1.47
C ALA A 62 0.61 -15.17 0.17
N GLU A 63 1.23 -15.56 -0.95
CA GLU A 63 0.60 -15.57 -2.27
C GLU A 63 -0.50 -16.64 -2.34
N THR A 64 -1.76 -16.20 -2.30
CA THR A 64 -2.87 -17.05 -2.73
C THR A 64 -2.89 -17.08 -4.26
N LYS A 65 -2.42 -18.19 -4.80
CA LYS A 65 -2.45 -18.54 -6.22
C LYS A 65 -3.90 -18.55 -6.75
N LYS A 66 -4.27 -17.52 -7.52
CA LYS A 66 -5.26 -17.64 -8.59
C LYS A 66 -4.61 -17.29 -9.91
N GLU A 67 -4.58 -18.31 -10.75
CA GLU A 67 -4.11 -18.33 -12.12
C GLU A 67 -4.97 -17.41 -13.01
N SER A 68 -4.33 -16.42 -13.64
CA SER A 68 -4.70 -15.95 -14.97
C SER A 68 -3.47 -15.28 -15.61
N ASP A 69 -3.11 -15.79 -16.78
CA ASP A 69 -2.03 -15.40 -17.69
C ASP A 69 -1.68 -13.89 -17.74
N LYS A 70 -0.40 -13.53 -17.58
CA LYS A 70 0.61 -13.36 -18.67
C LYS A 70 1.69 -12.32 -18.29
N GLU A 71 2.93 -12.80 -18.32
CA GLU A 71 4.21 -12.13 -18.69
C GLU A 71 4.60 -10.80 -17.98
N GLU A 72 5.59 -10.87 -17.06
CA GLU A 72 7.02 -10.47 -17.23
C GLU A 72 7.26 -8.95 -17.03
N THR A 73 8.31 -8.39 -16.40
CA THR A 73 9.41 -8.80 -15.51
C THR A 73 10.09 -7.46 -15.13
N GLU A 74 10.46 -7.30 -13.86
CA GLU A 74 11.50 -6.39 -13.28
C GLU A 74 11.39 -4.85 -13.41
N ASN A 75 11.09 -4.14 -12.30
CA ASN A 75 11.99 -3.70 -11.20
C ASN A 75 12.83 -2.42 -11.49
N LYS A 76 12.35 -1.26 -10.99
CA LYS A 76 13.07 -0.44 -9.97
C LYS A 76 12.31 0.84 -9.61
N LYS A 77 12.14 1.02 -8.29
CA LYS A 77 12.03 2.28 -7.55
C LYS A 77 10.68 3.01 -7.61
N ALA A 78 10.10 3.11 -6.41
CA ALA A 78 8.98 3.92 -5.94
C ALA A 78 8.58 5.11 -6.84
N GLU A 79 7.25 5.34 -6.97
CA GLU A 79 6.60 6.47 -7.70
C GLU A 79 6.07 6.15 -9.13
N ALA A 80 5.67 4.91 -9.44
CA ALA A 80 5.24 4.55 -10.80
C ALA A 80 3.77 4.94 -11.14
N ASN A 81 2.83 4.85 -10.20
CA ASN A 81 1.41 5.06 -10.51
C ASN A 81 1.03 6.54 -10.68
N SER A 82 1.63 7.44 -9.91
CA SER A 82 1.41 8.90 -10.03
C SER A 82 1.99 9.44 -11.33
N VAL A 83 3.20 9.00 -11.72
CA VAL A 83 3.85 9.43 -12.96
C VAL A 83 3.14 8.85 -14.19
N GLN A 84 2.64 7.62 -14.16
CA GLN A 84 1.85 7.06 -15.27
C GLN A 84 0.53 7.80 -15.46
N THR A 85 -0.22 8.07 -14.40
CA THR A 85 -1.46 8.87 -14.50
C THR A 85 -1.16 10.29 -14.97
N ALA A 86 -0.10 10.94 -14.45
CA ALA A 86 0.30 12.27 -14.89
C ALA A 86 0.72 12.28 -16.37
N THR A 87 1.49 11.28 -16.82
CA THR A 87 1.93 11.15 -18.22
C THR A 87 0.74 10.91 -19.15
N LEU A 88 -0.23 10.09 -18.74
CA LEU A 88 -1.46 9.87 -19.49
C LEU A 88 -2.25 11.17 -19.65
N ILE A 89 -2.47 11.91 -18.57
CA ILE A 89 -3.17 13.22 -18.60
C ILE A 89 -2.44 14.20 -19.53
N VAL A 90 -1.12 14.32 -19.41
CA VAL A 90 -0.31 15.22 -20.26
C VAL A 90 -0.39 14.81 -21.74
N SER A 91 -0.33 13.51 -22.05
CA SER A 91 -0.44 13.02 -23.42
C SER A 91 -1.79 13.34 -24.06
N ILE A 92 -2.89 13.18 -23.32
CA ILE A 92 -4.25 13.49 -23.78
C ILE A 92 -4.37 15.00 -24.05
N LEU A 93 -3.89 15.84 -23.13
CA LEU A 93 -3.90 17.30 -23.30
C LEU A 93 -3.10 17.74 -24.52
N ALA A 94 -1.91 17.18 -24.72
CA ALA A 94 -1.07 17.49 -25.88
C ALA A 94 -1.74 17.10 -27.21
N LEU A 95 -2.44 15.96 -27.23
CA LEU A 95 -3.16 15.49 -28.41
C LEU A 95 -4.32 16.42 -28.78
N ILE A 96 -5.10 16.87 -27.79
CA ILE A 96 -6.19 17.85 -27.98
C ILE A 96 -5.63 19.18 -28.50
N LEU A 97 -4.55 19.69 -27.90
CA LEU A 97 -3.91 20.94 -28.32
C LEU A 97 -3.36 20.85 -29.75
N SER A 98 -2.75 19.72 -30.11
CA SER A 98 -2.24 19.46 -31.46
C SER A 98 -3.37 19.53 -32.50
N VAL A 99 -4.49 18.86 -32.24
CA VAL A 99 -5.67 18.88 -33.13
C VAL A 99 -6.25 20.29 -33.23
N ALA A 100 -6.43 20.99 -32.12
CA ALA A 100 -6.96 22.35 -32.11
C ALA A 100 -6.05 23.33 -32.87
N ALA A 101 -4.73 23.24 -32.68
CA ALA A 101 -3.75 24.04 -33.40
C ALA A 101 -3.77 23.74 -34.91
N PHE A 102 -3.92 22.48 -35.30
CA PHE A 102 -4.02 22.07 -36.70
C PHE A 102 -5.28 22.62 -37.39
N LEU A 103 -6.42 22.60 -36.70
CA LEU A 103 -7.66 23.18 -37.20
C LEU A 103 -7.61 24.71 -37.28
N LYS A 104 -6.95 25.37 -36.31
CA LYS A 104 -6.72 26.82 -36.34
C LYS A 104 -5.75 27.23 -37.46
N LYS A 105 -4.73 26.43 -37.76
CA LYS A 105 -3.78 26.68 -38.86
C LYS A 105 -4.42 26.53 -40.26
N ARG A 106 -5.54 25.81 -40.36
CA ARG A 106 -6.28 25.63 -41.62
C ARG A 106 -7.33 26.71 -41.89
N LYS A 107 -7.58 27.63 -40.95
CA LYS A 107 -8.33 28.87 -41.17
C LYS A 107 -7.35 30.02 -41.40
#